data_AF-A0A0C2FFZ1-F1
#
_entry.id   AF-A0A0C2FFZ1-F1
#
_cell.length_a   1.000
_cell.length_b   1.000
_cell.length_c   1.000
_cell.angle_alpha   90.00
_cell.angle_beta   90.00
_cell.angle_gamma   90.00
#
_symmetry.space_group_name_H-M   'P 1'
#
loop_
_entity.id
_entity.type
_entity.pdbx_description
1 polymer ?
#
loop_
_entity_poly.entity_id
_entity_poly.type
_entity_poly.pdbx_seq_one_letter_code
_entity_poly.pdbx_strand_id
1 'polypeptide(L)'
;MRLSGRLEKVEPPSVTSLVYANEYTLVSASSNAKSGLRLWDTRKIAVKEEGHVLSVLEVPISKDAGVTSLCLDRFCSSLFAAVTDNCVYEYGILTSNTKPVRHFTGASIESFYVQVQASPVSDHLLCGSKNQQAVLWDLQDLHQFSDGQTSVERQNRAGLPLFTLNGHDSE
;
A
#
# COMPACT_ATOMS: atom_id res chain seq x y z
N MET A 1 27.05 -2.06 -42.21
CA MET A 1 26.78 -1.91 -40.76
C MET A 1 25.30 -1.60 -40.55
N ARG A 2 24.53 -2.55 -40.04
CA ARG A 2 23.18 -2.29 -39.49
C ARG A 2 23.19 -2.87 -38.07
N LEU A 3 23.09 -1.99 -37.08
CA LEU A 3 22.92 -2.35 -35.68
C LEU A 3 21.56 -3.05 -35.55
N SER A 4 21.56 -4.38 -35.41
CA SER A 4 20.37 -5.11 -35.01
C SER A 4 20.17 -4.86 -33.52
N GLY A 5 19.40 -3.84 -33.19
CA GLY A 5 18.91 -3.61 -31.83
C GLY A 5 18.07 -4.81 -31.42
N ARG A 6 18.62 -5.63 -30.52
CA ARG A 6 17.85 -6.67 -29.83
C ARG A 6 16.81 -5.94 -29.00
N LEU A 7 15.55 -5.94 -29.43
CA LEU A 7 14.42 -5.56 -28.59
C LEU A 7 14.46 -6.50 -27.39
N GLU A 8 14.98 -6.02 -26.25
CA GLU A 8 14.87 -6.73 -25.00
C GLU A 8 13.37 -6.86 -24.70
N LYS A 9 12.90 -8.10 -24.64
CA LYS A 9 11.53 -8.41 -24.24
C LYS A 9 11.43 -8.03 -22.76
N VAL A 10 10.81 -6.89 -22.47
CA VAL A 10 10.54 -6.46 -21.10
C VAL A 10 9.65 -7.52 -20.46
N GLU A 11 10.16 -8.16 -19.40
CA GLU A 11 9.35 -9.11 -18.64
C GLU A 11 8.15 -8.38 -18.01
N PRO A 12 6.95 -8.99 -18.01
CA PRO A 12 5.81 -8.39 -17.37
C PRO A 12 6.06 -8.26 -15.86
N PRO A 13 5.55 -7.20 -15.22
CA PRO A 13 5.75 -7.01 -13.79
C PRO A 13 5.08 -8.12 -12.97
N SER A 14 5.75 -8.53 -11.90
CA SER A 14 5.28 -9.58 -10.98
C SER A 14 4.14 -9.06 -10.11
N VAL A 15 3.21 -9.97 -9.76
CA VAL A 15 2.24 -9.72 -8.69
C VAL A 15 2.94 -9.87 -7.35
N THR A 16 2.86 -8.86 -6.49
CA THR A 16 3.65 -8.80 -5.24
C THR A 16 2.81 -8.98 -3.99
N SER A 17 1.53 -8.61 -4.03
CA SER A 17 0.63 -8.74 -2.88
C SER A 17 -0.82 -8.87 -3.33
N LEU A 18 -1.62 -9.57 -2.53
CA LEU A 18 -3.01 -9.92 -2.79
C LEU A 18 -3.82 -9.83 -1.50
N VAL A 19 -5.00 -9.22 -1.54
CA VAL A 19 -5.97 -9.20 -0.43
C VAL A 19 -7.40 -9.37 -0.93
N TYR A 20 -8.27 -9.96 -0.12
CA TYR A 20 -9.72 -9.90 -0.32
C TYR A 20 -10.25 -8.61 0.29
N ALA A 21 -10.79 -7.70 -0.54
CA ALA A 21 -11.50 -6.51 -0.06
C ALA A 21 -12.90 -6.86 0.48
N ASN A 22 -13.54 -7.86 -0.11
CA ASN A 22 -14.78 -8.46 0.38
C ASN A 22 -14.92 -9.88 -0.24
N GLU A 23 -16.07 -10.51 -0.09
CA GLU A 23 -16.35 -11.86 -0.59
C GLU A 23 -16.08 -12.04 -2.10
N TYR A 24 -16.29 -10.99 -2.90
CA TYR A 24 -16.20 -11.05 -4.36
C TYR A 24 -15.14 -10.15 -4.96
N THR A 25 -14.58 -9.22 -4.18
CA THR A 25 -13.57 -8.27 -4.65
C THR A 25 -12.19 -8.65 -4.15
N LEU A 26 -11.27 -8.91 -5.07
CA LEU A 26 -9.85 -9.06 -4.81
C LEU A 26 -9.11 -7.78 -5.16
N VAL A 27 -8.03 -7.48 -4.44
CA VAL A 27 -7.07 -6.43 -4.81
C VAL A 27 -5.70 -7.06 -5.04
N SER A 28 -5.06 -6.71 -6.15
CA SER A 28 -3.69 -7.12 -6.46
C SER A 28 -2.76 -5.93 -6.61
N ALA A 29 -1.53 -6.09 -6.12
CA ALA A 29 -0.44 -5.16 -6.32
C ALA A 29 0.65 -5.72 -7.24
N SER A 30 1.59 -4.85 -7.63
CA SER A 30 2.56 -5.12 -8.69
C SER A 30 3.95 -4.62 -8.34
N SER A 31 4.98 -5.27 -8.87
CA SER A 31 6.36 -4.80 -8.81
C SER A 31 6.58 -3.52 -9.62
N ASN A 32 5.63 -3.15 -10.47
CA ASN A 32 5.57 -1.86 -11.15
C ASN A 32 4.33 -1.09 -10.69
N ALA A 33 4.51 -0.16 -9.76
CA ALA A 33 3.43 0.65 -9.18
C ALA A 33 2.72 1.55 -10.21
N LYS A 34 3.33 1.82 -11.38
CA LYS A 34 2.66 2.56 -12.48
C LYS A 34 1.44 1.81 -13.01
N SER A 35 1.35 0.50 -12.83
CA SER A 35 0.17 -0.28 -13.22
C SER A 35 -1.03 -0.09 -12.30
N GLY A 36 -0.85 0.60 -11.16
CA GLY A 36 -1.85 0.76 -10.12
C GLY A 36 -2.16 -0.53 -9.35
N LEU A 37 -2.99 -0.40 -8.32
CA LEU A 37 -3.61 -1.53 -7.62
C LEU A 37 -4.88 -1.91 -8.37
N ARG A 38 -5.06 -3.19 -8.70
CA ARG A 38 -6.22 -3.64 -9.48
C ARG A 38 -7.25 -4.30 -8.60
N LEU A 39 -8.50 -3.87 -8.74
CA LEU A 39 -9.66 -4.50 -8.13
C LEU A 39 -10.29 -5.48 -9.13
N TRP A 40 -10.60 -6.69 -8.69
CA TRP A 40 -11.12 -7.77 -9.53
C TRP A 40 -12.42 -8.30 -8.95
N ASP A 41 -13.40 -8.63 -9.79
CA ASP A 41 -14.62 -9.34 -9.37
C ASP A 41 -14.47 -10.83 -9.64
N THR A 42 -14.36 -11.64 -8.59
CA THR A 42 -14.18 -13.10 -8.72
C THR A 42 -15.34 -13.78 -9.44
N ARG A 43 -16.55 -13.21 -9.36
CA ARG A 43 -17.74 -13.73 -10.05
C ARG A 43 -17.66 -13.55 -11.56
N LYS A 44 -16.86 -12.60 -12.05
CA LYS A 44 -16.67 -12.33 -13.48
C LYS A 44 -15.53 -13.16 -14.10
N ILE A 45 -14.69 -13.80 -13.28
CA ILE A 45 -13.56 -14.62 -13.75
C ILE A 45 -14.05 -15.91 -14.43
N ALA A 46 -15.15 -16.51 -13.97
CA ALA A 46 -15.68 -17.73 -14.57
C ALA A 46 -16.29 -17.52 -15.97
N VAL A 47 -16.60 -16.28 -16.35
CA VAL A 47 -17.38 -15.95 -17.56
C VAL A 47 -16.49 -15.59 -18.74
N LYS A 48 -15.26 -15.11 -18.48
CA LYS A 48 -14.26 -14.75 -19.48
C LYS A 48 -12.97 -15.36 -18.97
N GLU A 49 -12.29 -16.20 -19.75
CA GLU A 49 -11.02 -16.83 -19.36
C GLU A 49 -9.93 -15.83 -18.91
N GLU A 50 -10.18 -14.53 -19.09
CA GLU A 50 -9.46 -13.41 -18.49
C GLU A 50 -10.35 -12.64 -17.48
N GLY A 51 -9.87 -12.50 -16.25
CA GLY A 51 -10.57 -11.76 -15.19
C GLY A 51 -10.83 -10.28 -15.52
N HIS A 52 -11.97 -9.75 -15.06
CA HIS A 52 -12.36 -8.36 -15.32
C HIS A 52 -11.90 -7.41 -14.20
N VAL A 53 -11.09 -6.41 -14.57
CA VAL A 53 -10.68 -5.33 -13.66
C VAL A 53 -11.87 -4.37 -13.46
N LEU A 54 -12.32 -4.24 -12.21
CA LEU A 54 -13.38 -3.32 -11.80
C LEU A 54 -12.90 -1.87 -11.73
N SER A 55 -11.72 -1.68 -11.16
CA SER A 55 -11.14 -0.37 -10.90
C SER A 55 -9.62 -0.51 -10.77
N VAL A 56 -8.91 0.59 -11.04
CA VAL A 56 -7.47 0.70 -10.85
C VAL A 56 -7.21 1.89 -9.92
N LEU A 57 -6.61 1.63 -8.76
CA LEU A 57 -6.18 2.67 -7.83
C LEU A 57 -4.81 3.18 -8.23
N GLU A 58 -4.68 4.51 -8.33
CA GLU A 58 -3.47 5.21 -8.74
C GLU A 58 -2.44 5.21 -7.61
N VAL A 59 -1.20 4.80 -7.89
CA VAL A 59 -0.09 4.98 -6.95
C VAL A 59 0.71 6.22 -7.37
N PRO A 60 0.79 7.29 -6.54
CA PRO A 60 1.31 8.59 -6.95
C PRO A 60 2.85 8.66 -6.91
N ILE A 61 3.50 7.79 -7.67
CA ILE A 61 4.96 7.68 -7.73
C ILE A 61 5.57 8.68 -8.71
N SER A 62 6.72 9.26 -8.34
CA SER A 62 7.51 10.16 -9.21
C SER A 62 8.68 9.46 -9.92
N LYS A 63 9.03 8.25 -9.48
CA LYS A 63 10.11 7.39 -9.98
C LYS A 63 9.64 5.94 -10.06
N ASP A 64 10.44 5.07 -10.65
CA ASP A 64 10.13 3.64 -10.68
C ASP A 64 10.07 3.08 -9.24
N ALA A 65 8.94 2.47 -8.92
CA ALA A 65 8.68 1.86 -7.62
C ALA A 65 7.76 0.65 -7.81
N GLY A 66 7.73 -0.23 -6.81
CA GLY A 66 6.81 -1.34 -6.72
C GLY A 66 6.04 -1.30 -5.40
N VAL A 67 4.94 -2.03 -5.35
CA VAL A 67 4.16 -2.20 -4.12
C VAL A 67 4.64 -3.47 -3.44
N THR A 68 5.03 -3.41 -2.18
CA THR A 68 5.59 -4.56 -1.45
C THR A 68 4.52 -5.36 -0.72
N SER A 69 3.51 -4.68 -0.18
CA SER A 69 2.49 -5.31 0.66
C SER A 69 1.19 -4.49 0.66
N LEU A 70 0.07 -5.21 0.71
CA LEU A 70 -1.26 -4.67 0.93
C LEU A 70 -1.81 -5.16 2.26
N CYS A 71 -2.56 -4.32 2.96
CA CYS A 71 -3.43 -4.73 4.06
C CYS A 71 -4.69 -3.88 4.13
N LEU A 72 -5.73 -4.41 4.79
CA LEU A 72 -6.99 -3.72 5.04
C LEU A 72 -7.11 -3.41 6.52
N ASP A 73 -7.86 -2.36 6.85
CA ASP A 73 -8.39 -2.20 8.20
C ASP A 73 -9.44 -3.27 8.52
N ARG A 74 -9.84 -3.37 9.79
CA ARG A 74 -10.81 -4.37 10.27
C ARG A 74 -12.20 -4.22 9.64
N PHE A 75 -12.52 -3.04 9.12
CA PHE A 75 -13.83 -2.73 8.53
C PHE A 75 -13.83 -2.86 7.01
N CYS A 76 -12.70 -3.22 6.39
CA CYS A 76 -12.50 -3.22 4.94
C CYS A 76 -12.90 -1.88 4.29
N SER A 77 -12.69 -0.78 5.01
CA SER A 77 -12.98 0.58 4.58
C SER A 77 -11.74 1.27 4.01
N SER A 78 -10.58 1.00 4.61
CA SER A 78 -9.28 1.53 4.20
C SER A 78 -8.36 0.40 3.73
N LEU A 79 -7.77 0.60 2.56
CA LEU A 79 -6.69 -0.23 2.02
C LEU A 79 -5.37 0.52 2.16
N PHE A 80 -4.38 -0.13 2.74
CA PHE A 80 -3.01 0.38 2.86
C PHE A 80 -2.10 -0.35 1.88
N ALA A 81 -1.26 0.41 1.17
CA ALA A 81 -0.28 -0.11 0.24
C ALA A 81 1.11 0.41 0.58
N ALA A 82 2.01 -0.48 0.99
CA ALA A 82 3.42 -0.17 1.19
C ALA A 82 4.15 -0.14 -0.16
N VAL A 83 4.86 0.95 -0.45
CA VAL A 83 5.49 1.20 -1.75
C VAL A 83 6.98 1.44 -1.57
N THR A 84 7.78 1.00 -2.54
CA THR A 84 9.26 1.08 -2.46
C THR A 84 9.81 2.51 -2.56
N ASP A 85 8.95 3.52 -2.49
CA ASP A 85 9.29 4.94 -2.42
C ASP A 85 9.29 5.46 -0.96
N ASN A 86 9.27 4.55 0.02
CA ASN A 86 9.21 4.82 1.45
C ASN A 86 7.87 5.41 1.94
N CYS A 87 6.80 5.23 1.16
CA CYS A 87 5.45 5.61 1.56
C CYS A 87 4.55 4.38 1.77
N VAL A 88 3.65 4.49 2.75
CA VAL A 88 2.43 3.68 2.79
C VAL A 88 1.26 4.56 2.37
N TYR A 89 0.51 4.17 1.35
CA TYR A 89 -0.64 4.93 0.86
C TYR A 89 -1.95 4.33 1.37
N GLU A 90 -2.90 5.17 1.79
CA GLU A 90 -4.24 4.79 2.22
C GLU A 90 -5.27 5.11 1.13
N TYR A 91 -6.17 4.18 0.86
CA TYR A 91 -7.27 4.33 -0.10
C TYR A 91 -8.60 3.98 0.56
N GLY A 92 -9.62 4.82 0.36
CA GLY A 92 -10.99 4.48 0.73
C GLY A 92 -11.64 3.58 -0.33
N ILE A 93 -11.63 2.27 -0.13
CA ILE A 93 -12.03 1.29 -1.16
C ILE A 93 -13.55 1.10 -1.32
N LEU A 94 -14.33 1.68 -0.40
CA LEU A 94 -15.79 1.76 -0.51
C LEU A 94 -16.26 2.98 -1.31
N THR A 95 -15.33 3.83 -1.72
CA THR A 95 -15.61 5.04 -2.51
C THR A 95 -15.26 4.83 -3.97
N SER A 96 -15.72 5.71 -4.86
CA SER A 96 -15.28 5.74 -6.25
C SER A 96 -13.95 6.47 -6.46
N ASN A 97 -13.28 6.92 -5.39
CA ASN A 97 -12.02 7.65 -5.50
C ASN A 97 -10.88 6.67 -5.82
N THR A 98 -10.17 6.93 -6.92
CA THR A 98 -9.03 6.12 -7.37
C THR A 98 -7.71 6.58 -6.79
N LYS A 99 -7.66 7.77 -6.16
CA LYS A 99 -6.45 8.36 -5.60
C LYS A 99 -6.34 8.06 -4.11
N PRO A 100 -5.11 7.99 -3.56
CA PRO A 100 -4.95 7.82 -2.13
C PRO A 100 -5.52 9.02 -1.38
N VAL A 101 -6.16 8.73 -0.24
CA VAL A 101 -6.69 9.75 0.67
C VAL A 101 -5.62 10.24 1.64
N ARG A 102 -4.56 9.45 1.86
CA ARG A 102 -3.45 9.77 2.75
C ARG A 102 -2.19 9.00 2.37
N HIS A 103 -1.04 9.46 2.86
CA HIS A 103 0.20 8.71 2.88
C HIS A 103 0.90 8.81 4.24
N PHE A 104 1.68 7.79 4.57
CA PHE A 104 2.50 7.67 5.77
C PHE A 104 3.96 7.51 5.35
N THR A 105 4.86 8.12 6.11
CA THR A 105 6.31 8.10 5.87
C THR A 105 7.06 7.70 7.15
N GLY A 106 8.36 7.46 7.04
CA GLY A 106 9.24 7.15 8.18
C GLY A 106 9.70 5.69 8.26
N ALA A 107 9.10 4.79 7.47
CA ALA A 107 9.63 3.45 7.23
C ALA A 107 10.61 3.45 6.04
N SER A 108 11.68 2.63 6.10
CA SER A 108 12.54 2.33 4.96
C SER A 108 11.96 1.13 4.20
N ILE A 109 11.10 1.41 3.23
CA ILE A 109 10.45 0.44 2.35
C ILE A 109 11.30 0.35 1.08
N GLU A 110 12.42 -0.34 1.14
CA GLU A 110 13.36 -0.46 0.01
C GLU A 110 13.59 -1.93 -0.40
N SER A 111 12.68 -2.81 0.01
CA SER A 111 12.74 -4.25 -0.24
C SER A 111 11.32 -4.79 -0.37
N PHE A 112 11.10 -5.71 -1.32
CA PHE A 112 9.82 -6.39 -1.48
C PHE A 112 9.46 -7.33 -0.32
N TYR A 113 10.38 -7.57 0.62
CA TYR A 113 10.09 -8.32 1.84
C TYR A 113 9.42 -7.47 2.94
N VAL A 114 9.34 -6.15 2.77
CA VAL A 114 8.68 -5.27 3.73
C VAL A 114 7.17 -5.43 3.67
N GLN A 115 6.58 -5.73 4.83
CA GLN A 115 5.14 -5.92 5.00
C GLN A 115 4.51 -4.79 5.84
N VAL A 116 3.24 -4.51 5.56
CA VAL A 116 2.40 -3.58 6.32
C VAL A 116 1.17 -4.30 6.85
N GLN A 117 0.73 -3.95 8.06
CA GLN A 117 -0.45 -4.55 8.69
C GLN A 117 -1.21 -3.51 9.52
N ALA A 118 -2.54 -3.47 9.39
CA ALA A 118 -3.38 -2.75 10.34
C ALA A 118 -3.55 -3.58 11.62
N SER A 119 -3.55 -2.91 12.76
CA SER A 119 -3.91 -3.52 14.05
C SER A 119 -5.32 -4.14 13.99
N PRO A 120 -5.60 -5.22 14.76
CA PRO A 120 -6.91 -5.86 14.78
C PRO A 120 -8.08 -4.94 15.19
N VAL A 121 -7.78 -3.85 15.88
CA VAL A 121 -8.76 -2.83 16.30
C VAL A 121 -8.73 -1.57 15.42
N SER A 122 -7.77 -1.49 14.48
CA SER A 122 -7.61 -0.39 13.51
C SER A 122 -7.28 0.97 14.12
N ASP A 123 -6.57 0.96 15.24
CA ASP A 123 -6.04 2.15 15.90
C ASP A 123 -4.57 2.43 15.55
N HIS A 124 -3.82 1.41 15.13
CA HIS A 124 -2.44 1.53 14.65
C HIS A 124 -2.22 0.86 13.30
N LEU A 125 -1.20 1.34 12.60
CA LEU A 125 -0.63 0.71 11.41
C LEU A 125 0.81 0.32 11.72
N LEU A 126 1.18 -0.93 11.43
CA LEU A 126 2.52 -1.49 11.62
C LEU A 126 3.18 -1.69 10.26
N CYS A 127 4.45 -1.30 10.10
CA CYS A 127 5.23 -1.62 8.90
C CYS A 127 6.64 -2.05 9.28
N GLY A 128 7.11 -3.12 8.63
CA GLY A 128 8.52 -3.49 8.69
C GLY A 128 9.39 -2.47 7.95
N SER A 129 10.70 -2.52 8.20
CA SER A 129 11.62 -1.58 7.59
C SER A 129 12.98 -2.24 7.35
N LYS A 130 13.58 -1.95 6.20
CA LYS A 130 14.88 -2.51 5.80
C LYS A 130 16.00 -2.10 6.75
N ASN A 131 15.84 -1.01 7.49
CA ASN A 131 16.79 -0.55 8.50
C ASN A 131 16.74 -1.36 9.82
N GLN A 132 16.26 -2.62 9.77
CA GLN A 132 16.19 -3.53 10.91
C GLN A 132 15.27 -3.02 12.03
N GLN A 133 14.13 -2.45 11.67
CA GLN A 133 13.12 -1.96 12.61
C GLN A 133 11.73 -2.28 12.10
N ALA A 134 10.74 -2.19 12.99
CA ALA A 134 9.36 -1.98 12.60
C ALA A 134 8.89 -0.65 13.17
N VAL A 135 7.99 0.03 12.48
CA VAL A 135 7.45 1.33 12.88
C VAL A 135 5.94 1.24 13.03
N LEU A 136 5.39 1.98 13.99
CA LEU A 136 3.95 2.08 14.20
C LEU A 136 3.49 3.52 14.06
N TRP A 137 2.47 3.73 13.25
CA TRP A 137 1.69 4.97 13.23
C TRP A 137 0.45 4.80 14.11
N ASP A 138 0.12 5.85 14.85
CA ASP A 138 -1.19 5.97 15.52
C ASP A 138 -2.19 6.56 14.52
N LEU A 139 -3.23 5.79 14.21
CA LEU A 139 -4.29 6.22 13.31
C LEU A 139 -5.31 7.11 14.02
N GLN A 140 -5.42 7.07 15.35
CA GLN A 140 -6.41 7.86 16.09
C GLN A 140 -6.12 9.36 16.05
N ASP A 141 -4.83 9.75 16.01
CA ASP A 141 -4.40 11.13 15.78
C ASP A 141 -4.96 11.70 14.46
N LEU A 142 -5.35 10.82 13.52
CA LEU A 142 -5.86 11.18 12.20
C LEU A 142 -7.39 11.23 12.11
N HIS A 143 -8.12 10.78 13.13
CA HIS A 143 -9.59 10.79 13.14
C HIS A 143 -10.17 12.01 13.86
N GLN A 144 -9.36 12.72 14.66
CA GLN A 144 -9.80 13.88 15.46
C GLN A 144 -9.86 15.22 14.70
N PHE A 145 -9.68 15.24 13.37
CA PHE A 145 -9.76 16.48 12.59
C PHE A 145 -11.14 17.17 12.63
N SER A 146 -12.21 16.53 13.16
CA SER A 146 -13.53 17.15 13.27
C SER A 146 -13.75 17.97 14.54
N ASP A 147 -12.97 17.76 15.60
CA ASP A 147 -13.10 18.53 16.84
C ASP A 147 -12.05 19.65 16.81
N GLY A 148 -12.52 20.89 16.79
CA GLY A 148 -11.77 22.12 16.44
C GLY A 148 -10.60 22.53 17.35
N GLN A 149 -9.91 21.60 18.01
CA GLN A 149 -8.69 21.81 18.79
C GLN A 149 -7.68 20.66 18.62
N THR A 150 -7.19 20.40 17.41
CA THR A 150 -5.94 19.64 17.25
C THR A 150 -4.73 20.55 17.49
N SER A 151 -3.83 20.18 18.40
CA SER A 151 -2.58 20.91 18.61
C SER A 151 -1.70 20.85 17.35
N VAL A 152 -0.99 21.94 17.06
CA VAL A 152 -0.08 22.06 15.90
C VAL A 152 0.94 20.91 15.85
N GLU A 153 1.38 20.43 17.01
CA GLU A 153 2.28 19.29 17.14
C GLU A 153 1.69 17.98 16.62
N ARG A 154 0.39 17.72 16.80
CA ARG A 154 -0.28 16.51 16.29
C ARG A 154 -0.48 16.54 14.78
N GLN A 155 -0.82 17.70 14.22
CA GLN A 155 -0.89 17.87 12.77
C GLN A 155 0.48 17.67 12.11
N ASN A 156 1.57 18.12 12.76
CA ASN A 156 2.93 17.91 12.28
C ASN A 156 3.39 16.45 12.38
N ARG A 157 2.78 15.64 13.25
CA ARG A 157 3.05 14.19 13.38
C ARG A 157 2.16 13.32 12.50
N ALA A 158 1.08 13.87 11.94
CA ALA A 158 0.16 13.13 11.09
C ALA A 158 0.93 12.49 9.91
N GLY A 159 1.01 11.16 9.89
CA GLY A 159 1.75 10.41 8.87
C GLY A 159 3.21 10.10 9.20
N LEU A 160 3.70 10.41 10.40
CA LEU A 160 4.99 9.97 10.93
C LEU A 160 4.81 8.91 12.01
N PRO A 161 5.77 7.96 12.18
CA PRO A 161 5.62 6.93 13.16
C PRO A 161 5.66 7.51 14.57
N LEU A 162 4.78 7.00 15.43
CA LEU A 162 4.78 7.33 16.86
C LEU A 162 5.74 6.44 17.64
N PHE A 163 5.88 5.18 17.22
CA PHE A 163 6.75 4.20 17.88
C PHE A 163 7.64 3.46 16.88
N THR A 164 8.77 3.00 17.38
CA THR A 164 9.71 2.14 16.67
C THR A 164 10.02 0.92 17.53
N LEU A 165 9.92 -0.25 16.93
CA LEU A 165 10.35 -1.53 17.49
C LEU A 165 11.72 -1.85 16.92
N ASN A 166 12.66 -2.21 17.79
CA ASN A 166 13.95 -2.73 17.35
C ASN A 166 13.73 -4.05 16.60
N GLY A 167 14.55 -4.28 15.57
CA GLY A 167 14.53 -5.52 14.82
C GLY A 167 15.07 -6.69 15.63
N HIS A 168 15.14 -7.83 14.96
CA HIS A 168 15.74 -9.03 15.52
C HIS A 168 17.25 -8.87 15.66
N ASP A 169 17.82 -9.41 16.72
CA ASP A 169 19.27 -9.45 16.92
C ASP A 169 19.92 -10.21 15.75
N SER A 170 21.03 -9.68 15.25
CA SER A 170 21.93 -10.45 14.39
C SER A 170 22.71 -11.41 15.29
N GLU A 171 22.50 -12.73 15.11
CA GLU A 171 23.34 -13.76 15.73
C GLU A 171 24.85 -13.53 15.49
#